data_AF-A0A653BZH3-F1
#
_entry.id   AF-A0A653BZH3-F1
#
_cell.length_a   1.000
_cell.length_b   1.000
_cell.length_c   1.000
_cell.angle_alpha   90.00
_cell.angle_beta   90.00
_cell.angle_gamma   90.00
#
_symmetry.space_group_name_H-M   'P 1'
#
loop_
_entity.id
_entity.type
_entity.pdbx_description
1 polymer ?
#
loop_
_entity_poly.entity_id
_entity_poly.type
_entity_poly.pdbx_seq_one_letter_code
_entity_poly.pdbx_strand_id
1 'polypeptide(L)'
;MGALSKVQLLHIINYTLSTGYFPERWKKGVYAYHKPTENEEEKEGVWIGYEDPESAANKALYAKSKGLGGIAVDDITLDDFRGVCGHSRFAILKSAVNALL
;
A
#
# COMPACT_ATOMS: atom_id res chain seq x y z
N MET A 1 -25.28 -24.57 4.49
CA MET A 1 -23.83 -24.33 4.68
C MET A 1 -23.43 -23.23 3.71
N GLY A 2 -23.24 -22.00 4.20
CA GLY A 2 -22.85 -20.86 3.36
C GLY A 2 -21.35 -20.91 3.07
N ALA A 3 -20.97 -20.79 1.81
CA ALA A 3 -19.56 -20.65 1.43
C ALA A 3 -19.02 -19.31 1.97
N LEU A 4 -17.85 -19.33 2.60
CA LEU A 4 -17.13 -18.11 2.95
C LEU A 4 -16.78 -17.37 1.65
N SER A 5 -17.26 -16.13 1.49
CA SER A 5 -16.84 -15.29 0.38
C SER A 5 -15.37 -14.93 0.55
N LYS A 6 -14.56 -15.13 -0.49
CA LYS A 6 -13.16 -14.70 -0.49
C LYS A 6 -13.12 -13.16 -0.50
N VAL A 7 -12.25 -12.56 0.30
CA VAL A 7 -12.00 -11.11 0.33
C VAL A 7 -10.55 -10.82 -0.05
N GLN A 8 -10.30 -9.69 -0.69
CA GLN A 8 -8.95 -9.24 -1.02
C GLN A 8 -8.38 -8.46 0.17
N LEU A 9 -7.23 -8.88 0.70
CA LEU A 9 -6.55 -8.15 1.78
C LEU A 9 -5.70 -7.00 1.22
N LEU A 10 -5.76 -5.86 1.90
CA LEU A 10 -4.96 -4.67 1.67
C LEU A 10 -4.06 -4.43 2.89
N HIS A 11 -2.76 -4.68 2.76
CA HIS A 11 -1.74 -4.29 3.74
C HIS A 11 -1.14 -2.95 3.36
N ILE A 12 -1.28 -1.94 4.23
CA ILE A 12 -0.98 -0.56 3.87
C ILE A 12 0.54 -0.29 3.76
N ILE A 13 1.35 -0.93 4.60
CA ILE A 13 2.81 -0.75 4.57
C ILE A 13 3.51 -2.10 4.76
N ASN A 14 4.53 -2.35 3.94
CA ASN A 14 5.50 -3.42 4.12
C ASN A 14 6.90 -2.84 4.21
N TYR A 15 7.61 -3.15 5.31
CA TYR A 15 8.99 -2.73 5.53
C TYR A 15 9.95 -3.85 5.13
N THR A 16 10.89 -3.55 4.24
CA THR A 16 12.01 -4.47 3.94
C THR A 16 13.32 -3.70 4.02
N LEU A 17 14.18 -4.10 4.96
CA LEU A 17 15.57 -3.63 4.99
C LEU A 17 16.29 -4.25 3.80
N SER A 18 16.89 -3.40 2.96
CA SER A 18 17.56 -3.86 1.76
C SER A 18 19.01 -3.40 1.72
N THR A 19 19.91 -4.37 1.78
CA THR A 19 21.32 -4.21 1.50
C THR A 19 21.54 -4.39 -0.01
N GLY A 20 21.11 -3.44 -0.84
CA GLY A 20 21.25 -3.58 -2.29
C GLY A 20 21.01 -2.30 -3.09
N TYR A 21 21.87 -2.05 -4.07
CA TYR A 21 21.70 -0.98 -5.04
C TYR A 21 20.67 -1.39 -6.10
N PHE A 22 19.50 -0.75 -6.11
CA PHE A 22 18.49 -0.92 -7.16
C PHE A 22 18.63 0.20 -8.20
N PRO A 23 18.95 -0.11 -9.47
CA PRO A 23 19.15 0.92 -10.48
C PRO A 23 17.82 1.61 -10.82
N GLU A 24 17.85 2.95 -10.91
CA GLU A 24 16.74 3.78 -11.36
C GLU A 24 16.41 3.52 -12.84
N ARG A 25 15.57 2.52 -13.09
CA ARG A 25 14.76 2.50 -14.30
C ARG A 25 13.57 1.59 -14.05
N TRP A 26 12.38 2.12 -14.38
CA TRP A 26 11.06 1.48 -14.29
C TRP A 26 10.38 1.56 -12.90
N LYS A 27 9.52 2.57 -12.68
CA LYS A 27 8.46 2.49 -11.68
C LYS A 27 7.52 1.33 -12.06
N LYS A 28 7.69 0.18 -11.42
CA LYS A 28 6.69 -0.90 -11.40
C LYS A 28 6.18 -1.05 -9.96
N GLY A 29 5.34 -0.11 -9.52
CA GLY A 29 4.65 -0.20 -8.23
C GLY A 29 4.89 0.99 -7.28
N VAL A 30 4.25 0.89 -6.13
CA VAL A 30 4.17 1.93 -5.08
C VAL A 30 5.25 1.64 -4.04
N TYR A 31 6.43 2.24 -4.21
CA TYR A 31 7.54 2.11 -3.27
C TYR A 31 8.28 3.43 -3.05
N ALA A 32 8.92 3.55 -1.90
CA ALA A 32 9.85 4.62 -1.56
C ALA A 32 11.22 4.01 -1.25
N TYR A 33 12.29 4.72 -1.60
CA TYR A 33 13.66 4.27 -1.38
C TYR A 33 14.51 5.40 -0.81
N HIS A 34 15.30 5.09 0.22
CA HIS A 34 16.32 5.96 0.77
C HIS A 34 17.67 5.25 0.63
N LYS A 35 18.61 5.89 -0.07
CA LYS A 35 19.96 5.35 -0.29
C LYS A 35 20.76 5.41 1.03
N PRO A 36 21.57 4.40 1.36
CA PRO A 36 22.48 4.50 2.48
C PRO A 36 23.47 5.66 2.29
N THR A 37 23.80 6.33 3.38
CA THR A 37 24.73 7.45 3.45
C THR A 37 26.15 6.96 3.71
N GLU A 38 27.14 7.84 3.50
CA GLU A 38 28.56 7.50 3.68
C GLU A 38 29.04 7.57 5.15
N ASN A 39 28.21 8.08 6.07
CA ASN A 39 28.49 8.12 7.50
C ASN A 39 28.15 6.77 8.16
N GLU A 40 28.85 6.43 9.25
CA GLU A 40 28.73 5.11 9.89
C GLU A 40 27.38 4.84 10.57
N GLU A 41 26.52 5.86 10.70
CA GLU A 41 25.24 5.80 11.40
C GLU A 41 24.10 5.23 10.54
N GLU A 42 24.19 5.33 9.20
CA GLU A 42 23.12 4.93 8.25
C GLU A 42 23.70 4.04 7.13
N LYS A 43 24.34 2.93 7.54
CA LYS A 43 25.01 1.96 6.64
C LYS A 43 24.05 1.19 5.73
N GLU A 44 22.74 1.24 5.97
CA GLU A 44 21.73 0.46 5.24
C GLU A 44 20.73 1.37 4.51
N GLY A 45 20.37 0.95 3.29
CA GLY A 45 19.29 1.59 2.54
C GLY A 45 17.94 1.13 3.03
N VAL A 46 16.95 2.02 2.93
CA VAL A 46 15.57 1.68 3.26
C VAL A 46 14.77 1.55 1.98
N TRP A 47 14.06 0.44 1.82
CA TRP A 47 13.06 0.25 0.79
C TRP A 47 11.69 -0.01 1.45
N ILE A 48 10.68 0.76 1.07
CA ILE A 48 9.33 0.66 1.63
C ILE A 48 8.37 0.40 0.48
N GLY A 49 7.69 -0.74 0.51
CA GLY A 49 6.52 -0.97 -0.30
C GLY A 49 5.29 -0.49 0.47
N TYR A 50 4.43 0.30 -0.16
CA TYR A 50 3.24 0.84 0.50
C TYR A 50 2.03 0.79 -0.42
N GLU A 51 0.86 1.06 0.14
CA GLU A 51 -0.37 1.31 -0.61
C GLU A 51 -0.62 2.80 -0.76
N ASP A 52 -1.06 3.20 -1.93
CA ASP A 52 -1.58 4.54 -2.19
C ASP A 52 -3.07 4.46 -2.61
N PRO A 53 -3.76 5.60 -2.76
CA PRO A 53 -5.15 5.61 -3.19
C PRO A 53 -5.38 4.90 -4.55
N GLU A 54 -4.45 4.99 -5.49
CA GLU A 54 -4.61 4.41 -6.82
C GLU A 54 -4.47 2.88 -6.78
N SER A 55 -3.45 2.35 -6.10
CA SER A 55 -3.25 0.92 -5.93
C SER A 55 -4.41 0.26 -5.16
N ALA A 56 -4.93 0.93 -4.14
CA ALA A 56 -6.09 0.47 -3.38
C ALA A 56 -7.38 0.42 -4.23
N ALA A 57 -7.64 1.43 -5.06
CA ALA A 57 -8.74 1.43 -6.02
C ALA A 57 -8.59 0.31 -7.06
N ASN A 58 -7.39 0.11 -7.60
CA ASN A 58 -7.13 -0.97 -8.57
C ASN A 58 -7.39 -2.36 -7.98
N LYS A 59 -6.99 -2.59 -6.72
CA LYS A 59 -7.30 -3.84 -5.99
C LYS A 59 -8.80 -4.00 -5.71
N ALA A 60 -9.51 -2.91 -5.47
CA ALA A 60 -10.96 -2.90 -5.30
C ALA A 60 -11.70 -3.29 -6.59
N LEU A 61 -11.30 -2.68 -7.70
CA LEU A 61 -11.80 -3.04 -9.03
C LEU A 61 -11.49 -4.50 -9.36
N TYR A 62 -10.30 -5.00 -9.00
CA TYR A 62 -9.99 -6.41 -9.16
C TYR A 62 -10.94 -7.30 -8.35
N ALA A 63 -11.15 -7.00 -7.06
CA ALA A 63 -12.07 -7.75 -6.21
C ALA A 63 -13.50 -7.77 -6.78
N LYS A 64 -14.00 -6.61 -7.23
CA LYS A 64 -15.30 -6.46 -7.92
C LYS A 64 -15.35 -7.31 -9.19
N SER A 65 -14.32 -7.23 -10.04
CA SER A 65 -14.23 -7.98 -11.31
C SER A 65 -14.18 -9.50 -11.14
N LYS A 66 -13.72 -9.98 -9.99
CA LYS A 66 -13.60 -11.41 -9.66
C LYS A 66 -14.78 -11.94 -8.85
N GLY A 67 -15.78 -11.10 -8.54
CA GLY A 67 -16.91 -11.49 -7.71
C GLY A 67 -16.50 -11.87 -6.29
N LEU A 68 -15.43 -11.26 -5.77
CA LEU A 68 -15.03 -11.41 -4.37
C LEU A 68 -16.03 -10.67 -3.46
N GLY A 69 -16.08 -11.07 -2.18
CA GLY A 69 -16.97 -10.45 -1.18
C GLY A 69 -16.61 -9.01 -0.81
N GLY A 70 -15.44 -8.52 -1.24
CA GLY A 70 -14.97 -7.16 -0.98
C GLY A 70 -13.46 -7.10 -0.69
N ILE A 71 -13.05 -6.03 -0.02
CA ILE A 71 -11.71 -5.81 0.50
C ILE A 71 -11.72 -5.84 2.03
N ALA A 72 -10.65 -6.38 2.62
CA ALA A 72 -10.28 -6.18 4.02
C ALA A 72 -9.05 -5.27 4.10
N VAL A 73 -9.00 -4.37 5.07
CA VAL A 73 -7.88 -3.44 5.30
C VAL A 73 -7.16 -3.82 6.59
N ASP A 74 -5.84 -3.96 6.51
CA ASP A 74 -4.97 -4.30 7.64
C ASP A 74 -3.74 -3.35 7.68
N ASP A 75 -3.64 -2.43 8.63
CA ASP A 75 -4.71 -1.96 9.51
C ASP A 75 -5.06 -0.50 9.24
N ILE A 76 -6.26 -0.10 9.64
CA ILE A 76 -6.80 1.25 9.36
C ILE A 76 -6.02 2.37 10.06
N THR A 77 -5.24 2.07 11.09
CA THR A 77 -4.41 3.05 11.82
C THR A 77 -3.17 3.45 11.04
N LEU A 78 -2.79 2.66 10.03
CA LEU A 78 -1.68 2.95 9.11
C LEU A 78 -2.09 3.79 7.89
N ASP A 79 -3.39 4.07 7.70
CA ASP A 79 -3.84 5.08 6.74
C ASP A 79 -3.63 6.49 7.32
N ASP A 80 -3.71 7.53 6.49
CA ASP A 80 -3.64 8.92 6.92
C ASP A 80 -4.94 9.36 7.61
N PHE A 81 -5.21 8.80 8.79
CA PHE A 81 -6.42 9.08 9.56
C PHE A 81 -6.51 10.54 10.05
N ARG A 82 -5.38 11.25 10.06
CA ARG A 82 -5.28 12.68 10.44
C ARG A 82 -5.36 13.63 9.25
N GLY A 83 -5.17 13.14 8.03
CA GLY A 83 -5.15 13.97 6.82
C GLY A 83 -3.90 14.84 6.70
N VAL A 84 -2.77 14.43 7.28
CA VAL A 84 -1.52 15.20 7.31
C VAL A 84 -0.81 15.18 5.96
N CYS A 85 -0.89 14.07 5.21
CA CYS A 85 -0.19 13.91 3.95
C CYS A 85 -0.90 14.63 2.79
N GLY A 86 -2.24 14.51 2.72
CA GLY A 86 -3.02 14.94 1.56
C GLY A 86 -4.22 15.84 1.88
N HIS A 87 -4.31 16.39 3.10
CA HIS A 87 -5.47 17.14 3.59
C HIS A 87 -6.79 16.36 3.55
N SER A 88 -6.71 15.04 3.48
CA SER A 88 -7.84 14.13 3.24
C SER A 88 -7.70 12.90 4.11
N ARG A 89 -8.51 12.81 5.16
CA ARG A 89 -8.48 11.67 6.09
C ARG A 89 -8.84 10.37 5.40
N PHE A 90 -8.11 9.29 5.68
CA PHE A 90 -8.37 7.94 5.16
C PHE A 90 -8.39 7.88 3.62
N ALA A 91 -7.39 8.49 2.97
CA ALA A 91 -7.37 8.60 1.52
C ALA A 91 -7.34 7.23 0.83
N ILE A 92 -6.61 6.25 1.39
CA ILE A 92 -6.47 4.90 0.83
C ILE A 92 -7.80 4.16 0.95
N LEU A 93 -8.40 4.12 2.15
CA LEU A 93 -9.68 3.47 2.39
C LEU A 93 -10.79 4.06 1.52
N LYS A 94 -10.90 5.39 1.44
CA LYS A 94 -11.94 6.05 0.63
C LYS A 94 -11.82 5.69 -0.84
N SER A 95 -10.59 5.60 -1.37
CA SER A 95 -10.36 5.24 -2.76
C SER A 95 -10.82 3.80 -3.05
N ALA A 96 -10.47 2.85 -2.18
CA ALA A 96 -10.94 1.47 -2.29
C ALA A 96 -12.47 1.37 -2.23
N VAL A 97 -13.11 2.07 -1.28
CA VAL A 97 -14.58 2.07 -1.12
C VAL A 97 -15.27 2.66 -2.35
N ASN A 98 -14.78 3.80 -2.86
CA ASN A 98 -15.37 4.46 -4.03
C ASN A 98 -15.30 3.58 -5.28
N ALA A 99 -14.27 2.75 -5.41
CA ALA A 99 -14.12 1.81 -6.52
C ALA A 99 -15.05 0.57 -6.43
N LEU A 100 -15.62 0.28 -5.26
CA LEU A 100 -16.58 -0.81 -5.08
C LEU A 100 -18.02 -0.40 -5.40
N LEU A 101 -18.35 0.89 -5.28
CA LEU A 101 -19.63 1.46 -5.69
C LEU A 101 -19.79 1.40 -7.23
#